data_AF-A0A958SYZ1-F1
#
_entry.id   AF-A0A958SYZ1-F1
#
_cell.length_a   1.000
_cell.length_b   1.000
_cell.length_c   1.000
_cell.angle_alpha   90.00
_cell.angle_beta   90.00
_cell.angle_gamma   90.00
#
_symmetry.space_group_name_H-M   'P 1'
#
loop_
_entity.id
_entity.type
_entity.pdbx_description
1 polymer ?
#
loop_
_entity_poly.entity_id
_entity_poly.type
_entity_poly.pdbx_seq_one_letter_code
_entity_poly.pdbx_strand_id
1 'polypeptide(L)'
;SLSNEALQNAKAKADDAAISVFAKNLKQLLLGSPLGEKQVLAIDPGFRTGCKVVCLDEQGNLKHNETIYPHPPQNDSSGAIKKISSLSEAYKIEAIAIGNGTASRETESLIKRIRFKNDIQVFVVSEAGASIYSASKIARDEFPNYDVTVRGAVSIGRRLQDPLAELVKIEPKSIGVGQYQHDVDQTKLKNELDRVVESCVNTVGVNLNTASKSLLSYVSGIGGKLAENIVDYRTKKGAFKSRHDILSVPRLGNKAFEQGAAFLRIKDAENPLDDSAVHPESYSIVEKMAKDLGKTVKDLIGNSTLIKQVDLKTYCTETVGLPTLEDIAKELEKPGL
;
A
#
# COMPACT_ATOMS: atom_id res chain seq x y z
N SER A 1 27.09 -35.67 15.13
CA SER A 1 26.42 -36.65 16.01
C SER A 1 24.94 -36.63 15.71
N LEU A 2 24.21 -37.73 15.96
CA LEU A 2 22.75 -37.80 15.76
C LEU A 2 21.99 -36.70 16.54
N SER A 3 22.50 -36.31 17.71
CA SER A 3 21.94 -35.22 18.51
C SER A 3 21.97 -33.87 17.78
N ASN A 4 23.09 -33.52 17.15
CA ASN A 4 23.21 -32.26 16.40
C ASN A 4 22.27 -32.23 15.19
N GLU A 5 22.12 -33.35 14.49
CA GLU A 5 21.21 -33.48 13.34
C GLU A 5 19.74 -33.34 13.79
N ALA A 6 19.36 -34.00 14.89
CA ALA A 6 18.02 -33.87 15.46
C ALA A 6 17.71 -32.43 15.87
N LEU A 7 18.68 -31.72 16.49
CA LEU A 7 18.51 -30.32 16.90
C LEU A 7 18.41 -29.38 15.69
N GLN A 8 19.22 -29.59 14.65
CA GLN A 8 19.15 -28.82 13.40
C GLN A 8 17.79 -29.00 12.71
N ASN A 9 17.30 -30.25 12.64
CA ASN A 9 15.98 -30.55 12.08
C ASN A 9 14.84 -29.92 12.89
N ALA A 10 14.94 -29.94 14.22
CA ALA A 10 13.97 -29.29 15.09
C ALA A 10 13.98 -27.76 14.92
N LYS A 11 15.16 -27.13 14.86
CA LYS A 11 15.32 -25.69 14.62
C LYS A 11 14.75 -25.28 13.26
N ALA A 12 15.06 -26.02 12.20
CA ALA A 12 14.55 -25.73 10.87
C ALA A 12 13.01 -25.76 10.82
N LYS A 13 12.39 -26.77 11.44
CA LYS A 13 10.92 -26.85 11.56
C LYS A 13 10.32 -25.70 12.37
N ALA A 14 10.97 -25.31 13.46
CA ALA A 14 10.53 -24.18 14.29
C ALA A 14 10.60 -22.86 13.52
N ASP A 15 11.67 -22.66 12.74
CA ASP A 15 11.85 -21.46 11.91
C ASP A 15 10.80 -21.39 10.82
N ASP A 16 10.56 -22.48 10.09
CA ASP A 16 9.55 -22.51 9.03
C ASP A 16 8.14 -22.22 9.58
N ALA A 17 7.81 -22.73 10.77
CA ALA A 17 6.54 -22.46 11.44
C ALA A 17 6.42 -20.98 11.88
N ALA A 18 7.47 -20.41 12.48
CA ALA A 18 7.49 -19.01 12.90
C ALA A 18 7.40 -18.05 11.71
N ILE A 19 8.19 -18.31 10.65
CA ILE A 19 8.19 -17.52 9.41
C ILE A 19 6.81 -17.53 8.75
N SER A 20 6.10 -18.67 8.76
CA SER A 20 4.73 -18.74 8.23
C SER A 20 3.75 -17.82 9.00
N VAL A 21 3.91 -17.69 10.33
CA VAL A 21 3.12 -16.75 11.14
C VAL A 21 3.49 -15.30 10.81
N PHE A 22 4.78 -14.99 10.68
CA PHE A 22 5.27 -13.66 10.30
C PHE A 22 4.76 -13.24 8.92
N ALA A 23 4.75 -14.15 7.95
CA ALA A 23 4.20 -13.93 6.62
C ALA A 23 2.71 -13.59 6.65
N LYS A 24 1.92 -14.31 7.46
CA LYS A 24 0.49 -14.02 7.65
C LYS A 24 0.25 -12.65 8.28
N ASN A 25 1.03 -12.31 9.32
CA ASN A 25 0.92 -11.02 9.99
C ASN A 25 1.30 -9.87 9.05
N LEU A 26 2.37 -10.02 8.26
CA LEU A 26 2.75 -9.02 7.26
C LEU A 26 1.64 -8.82 6.22
N LYS A 27 1.08 -9.92 5.70
CA LYS A 27 -0.02 -9.86 4.73
C LYS A 27 -1.23 -9.08 5.29
N GLN A 28 -1.59 -9.29 6.55
CA GLN A 28 -2.68 -8.55 7.19
C GLN A 28 -2.37 -7.05 7.31
N LEU A 29 -1.14 -6.68 7.62
CA LEU A 29 -0.73 -5.28 7.68
C LEU A 29 -0.77 -4.61 6.30
N LEU A 30 -0.28 -5.30 5.26
CA LEU A 30 -0.23 -4.79 3.90
C LEU A 30 -1.63 -4.65 3.27
N LEU A 31 -2.54 -5.57 3.57
CA LEU A 31 -3.92 -5.57 3.06
C LEU A 31 -4.92 -4.90 4.02
N GLY A 32 -4.42 -4.10 4.96
CA GLY A 32 -5.27 -3.24 5.79
C GLY A 32 -6.09 -2.31 4.89
N SER A 33 -7.36 -2.11 5.23
CA SER A 33 -8.24 -1.25 4.43
C SER A 33 -7.71 0.19 4.41
N PRO A 34 -7.44 0.76 3.22
CA PRO A 34 -6.98 2.13 3.12
C PRO A 34 -8.11 3.10 3.45
N LEU A 35 -7.80 4.18 4.16
CA LEU A 35 -8.75 5.28 4.36
C LEU A 35 -8.96 6.08 3.07
N GLY A 36 -7.97 6.06 2.19
CA GLY A 36 -7.97 6.77 0.91
C GLY A 36 -7.49 8.23 1.03
N GLU A 37 -7.85 9.02 0.03
CA GLU A 37 -7.43 10.42 -0.16
C GLU A 37 -8.13 11.36 0.83
N LYS A 38 -7.75 11.29 2.10
CA LYS A 38 -8.27 12.14 3.19
C LYS A 38 -7.17 12.96 3.85
N GLN A 39 -7.54 14.12 4.37
CA GLN A 39 -6.65 14.96 5.18
C GLN A 39 -6.47 14.35 6.57
N VAL A 40 -5.24 13.95 6.92
CA VAL A 40 -4.93 13.18 8.13
C VAL A 40 -4.04 13.97 9.08
N LEU A 41 -4.42 14.04 10.35
CA LEU A 41 -3.52 14.45 11.43
C LEU A 41 -2.95 13.20 12.07
N ALA A 42 -1.63 13.01 11.98
CA ALA A 42 -0.97 11.86 12.58
C ALA A 42 -0.20 12.26 13.83
N ILE A 43 -0.27 11.40 14.84
CA ILE A 43 0.36 11.57 16.14
C ILE A 43 1.25 10.36 16.39
N ASP A 44 2.55 10.61 16.52
CA ASP A 44 3.53 9.66 17.06
C ASP A 44 3.63 9.90 18.57
N PRO A 45 3.04 9.03 19.42
CA PRO A 45 2.92 9.27 20.84
C PRO A 45 4.25 9.16 21.60
N GLY A 46 4.38 9.95 22.66
CA GLY A 46 5.54 9.85 23.55
C GLY A 46 5.33 10.53 24.90
N PHE A 47 6.04 10.04 25.92
CA PHE A 47 6.07 10.65 27.24
C PHE A 47 7.10 11.80 27.28
N ARG A 48 8.35 11.49 27.66
CA ARG A 48 9.42 12.46 27.89
C ARG A 48 9.75 13.34 26.68
N THR A 49 9.69 12.77 25.47
CA THR A 49 10.01 13.48 24.21
C THR A 49 8.81 14.24 23.64
N GLY A 50 7.63 14.12 24.26
CA GLY A 50 6.37 14.63 23.73
C GLY A 50 5.81 13.76 22.62
N CYS A 51 4.62 14.13 22.14
CA CYS A 51 4.00 13.54 20.95
C CYS A 51 4.33 14.40 19.73
N LYS A 52 4.84 13.78 18.67
CA LYS A 52 5.04 14.47 17.40
C LYS A 52 3.73 14.48 16.62
N VAL A 53 3.26 15.67 16.23
CA VAL A 53 2.03 15.87 15.46
C VAL A 53 2.39 16.34 14.07
N VAL A 54 1.78 15.75 13.05
CA VAL A 54 1.88 16.19 11.65
C VAL A 54 0.50 16.28 11.02
N CYS A 55 0.31 17.23 10.11
CA CYS A 55 -0.88 17.32 9.26
C CYS A 55 -0.49 16.99 7.82
N LEU A 56 -1.21 16.05 7.22
CA LEU A 56 -1.04 15.60 5.85
C LEU A 56 -2.24 16.01 4.99
N ASP A 57 -2.00 16.37 3.74
CA ASP A 57 -3.07 16.50 2.76
C ASP A 57 -3.55 15.13 2.24
N GLU A 58 -4.56 15.17 1.36
CA GLU A 58 -5.18 14.00 0.74
C GLU A 58 -4.18 13.12 -0.02
N GLN A 59 -3.09 13.71 -0.53
CA GLN A 59 -2.03 13.00 -1.24
C GLN A 59 -0.87 12.57 -0.30
N GLY A 60 -1.00 12.81 1.01
CA GLY A 60 -0.01 12.45 2.01
C GLY A 60 1.20 13.38 2.07
N ASN A 61 1.11 14.60 1.53
CA ASN A 61 2.17 15.60 1.67
C ASN A 61 2.10 16.28 3.04
N LEU A 62 3.26 16.50 3.65
CA LEU A 62 3.37 17.19 4.92
C LEU A 62 3.03 18.68 4.78
N LYS A 63 2.00 19.13 5.50
CA LYS A 63 1.57 20.54 5.55
C LYS A 63 2.00 21.26 6.82
N HIS A 64 2.07 20.54 7.93
CA HIS A 64 2.45 21.09 9.22
C HIS A 64 3.08 20.04 10.10
N ASN A 65 3.99 20.45 10.99
CA ASN A 65 4.45 19.60 12.08
C ASN A 65 4.71 20.43 13.33
N GLU A 66 4.49 19.83 14.50
CA GLU A 66 4.92 20.38 15.78
C GLU A 66 5.01 19.29 16.85
N THR A 67 5.67 19.60 17.97
CA THR A 67 5.69 18.71 19.14
C THR A 67 4.78 19.27 20.22
N ILE A 68 3.93 18.42 20.80
CA ILE A 68 3.11 18.73 21.98
C ILE A 68 3.54 17.85 23.15
N TYR A 69 3.25 18.28 24.38
CA TYR A 69 3.66 17.55 25.59
C TYR A 69 2.47 17.24 26.52
N PRO A 70 1.46 16.47 26.05
CA PRO A 70 0.24 16.21 26.82
C PRO A 70 0.47 15.36 28.08
N HIS A 71 1.54 14.56 28.08
CA HIS A 71 1.81 13.49 29.05
C HIS A 71 2.98 13.85 29.98
N PRO A 72 3.27 13.04 31.02
CA PRO A 72 4.45 13.26 31.86
C PRO A 72 5.76 13.33 31.05
N PRO A 73 6.70 14.19 31.44
CA PRO A 73 6.73 14.96 32.69
C PRO A 73 6.00 16.32 32.64
N GLN A 74 5.67 16.84 31.45
CA GLN A 74 5.12 18.20 31.34
C GLN A 74 3.62 18.27 31.66
N ASN A 75 2.86 17.23 31.31
CA ASN A 75 1.42 17.14 31.56
C ASN A 75 0.60 18.32 30.99
N ASP A 76 1.03 18.92 29.87
CA ASP A 76 0.29 20.01 29.22
C ASP A 76 -0.85 19.47 28.34
N SER A 77 -1.78 18.75 28.97
CA SER A 77 -2.96 18.22 28.29
C SER A 77 -3.85 19.33 27.72
N SER A 78 -3.97 20.48 28.41
CA SER A 78 -4.84 21.57 27.95
C SER A 78 -4.29 22.27 26.71
N GLY A 79 -2.98 22.56 26.69
CA GLY A 79 -2.32 23.14 25.53
C GLY A 79 -2.36 22.20 24.33
N ALA A 80 -2.09 20.92 24.54
CA ALA A 80 -2.21 19.89 23.50
C ALA A 80 -3.62 19.82 22.88
N ILE A 81 -4.68 19.80 23.71
CA ILE A 81 -6.08 19.78 23.24
C ILE A 81 -6.38 21.00 22.37
N LYS A 82 -6.00 22.21 22.85
CA LYS A 82 -6.21 23.45 22.09
C LYS A 82 -5.47 23.42 20.75
N LYS A 83 -4.23 22.91 20.75
CA LYS A 83 -3.41 22.83 19.54
C LYS A 83 -4.01 21.87 18.52
N ILE A 84 -4.34 20.65 18.94
CA ILE A 84 -4.95 19.64 18.08
C ILE A 84 -6.28 20.15 17.52
N SER A 85 -7.15 20.74 18.34
CA SER A 85 -8.41 21.34 17.86
C SER A 85 -8.18 22.42 16.81
N SER A 86 -7.21 23.32 17.05
CA SER A 86 -6.88 24.41 16.12
C SER A 86 -6.32 23.89 14.80
N LEU A 87 -5.45 22.89 14.84
CA LEU A 87 -4.89 22.24 13.65
C LEU A 87 -5.96 21.50 12.87
N SER A 88 -6.84 20.77 13.56
CA SER A 88 -7.95 20.06 12.93
C SER A 88 -8.84 21.00 12.13
N GLU A 89 -9.12 22.20 12.66
CA GLU A 89 -9.90 23.21 11.94
C GLU A 89 -9.10 23.87 10.80
N ALA A 90 -7.85 24.28 11.05
CA ALA A 90 -7.03 25.00 10.08
C ALA A 90 -6.70 24.16 8.83
N TYR A 91 -6.43 22.87 9.03
CA TYR A 91 -6.08 21.92 7.96
C TYR A 91 -7.25 21.03 7.54
N LYS A 92 -8.47 21.32 8.03
CA LYS A 92 -9.72 20.62 7.69
C LYS A 92 -9.65 19.09 7.85
N ILE A 93 -8.93 18.65 8.87
CA ILE A 93 -8.63 17.23 9.13
C ILE A 93 -9.91 16.39 9.21
N GLU A 94 -9.90 15.27 8.50
CA GLU A 94 -11.02 14.32 8.42
C GLU A 94 -10.78 13.08 9.28
N ALA A 95 -9.51 12.74 9.53
CA ALA A 95 -9.14 11.61 10.37
C ALA A 95 -7.86 11.85 11.17
N ILE A 96 -7.77 11.18 12.32
CA ILE A 96 -6.60 11.19 13.20
C ILE A 96 -5.99 9.80 13.23
N ALA A 97 -4.70 9.70 12.91
CA ALA A 97 -3.90 8.49 13.06
C ALA A 97 -3.06 8.56 14.34
N ILE A 98 -3.15 7.56 15.21
CA ILE A 98 -2.35 7.47 16.44
C ILE A 98 -1.45 6.25 16.35
N GLY A 99 -0.14 6.43 16.45
CA GLY A 99 0.82 5.33 16.54
C GLY A 99 0.53 4.43 17.73
N ASN A 100 0.63 3.12 17.57
CA ASN A 100 0.29 2.13 18.60
C ASN A 100 1.42 1.83 19.61
N GLY A 101 2.47 2.66 19.65
CA GLY A 101 3.58 2.51 20.57
C GLY A 101 3.37 3.08 21.97
N THR A 102 4.46 3.62 22.50
CA THR A 102 4.54 4.14 23.87
C THR A 102 3.62 5.36 24.03
N ALA A 103 2.82 5.41 25.10
CA ALA A 103 1.84 6.47 25.36
C ALA A 103 0.65 6.53 24.39
N SER A 104 0.43 5.49 23.57
CA SER A 104 -0.67 5.44 22.59
C SER A 104 -2.04 5.49 23.26
N ARG A 105 -2.26 4.72 24.34
CA ARG A 105 -3.54 4.67 25.08
C ARG A 105 -3.88 6.01 25.74
N GLU A 106 -2.87 6.67 26.32
CA GLU A 106 -2.99 7.98 26.94
C GLU A 106 -3.31 9.04 25.89
N THR A 107 -2.68 8.95 24.71
CA THR A 107 -2.94 9.85 23.57
C THR A 107 -4.33 9.64 23.02
N GLU A 108 -4.78 8.40 22.83
CA GLU A 108 -6.14 8.10 22.41
C GLU A 108 -7.18 8.63 23.40
N SER A 109 -6.92 8.47 24.70
CA SER A 109 -7.78 9.00 25.77
C SER A 109 -7.83 10.54 25.76
N LEU A 110 -6.72 11.20 25.42
CA LEU A 110 -6.68 12.65 25.24
C LEU A 110 -7.53 13.09 24.04
N ILE A 111 -7.38 12.43 22.89
CA ILE A 111 -8.13 12.76 21.67
C ILE A 111 -9.65 12.61 21.89
N LYS A 112 -10.07 11.56 22.60
CA LYS A 112 -11.49 11.34 22.98
C LYS A 112 -12.10 12.46 23.82
N ARG A 113 -11.29 13.31 24.47
CA ARG A 113 -11.76 14.47 25.26
C ARG A 113 -11.95 15.72 24.40
N ILE A 114 -11.47 15.73 23.16
CA ILE A 114 -11.58 16.87 22.26
C ILE A 114 -12.95 16.84 21.58
N ARG A 115 -13.68 17.95 21.66
CA ARG A 115 -14.90 18.14 20.88
C ARG A 115 -14.53 18.85 19.58
N PHE A 116 -14.36 18.07 18.52
CA PHE A 116 -14.10 18.61 17.20
C PHE A 116 -15.36 19.25 16.63
N LYS A 117 -15.16 20.29 15.80
CA LYS A 117 -16.26 20.98 15.11
C LYS A 117 -16.90 20.11 14.02
N ASN A 118 -16.09 19.29 13.37
CA ASN A 118 -16.51 18.30 12.37
C ASN A 118 -16.41 16.89 12.96
N ASP A 119 -17.11 15.93 12.36
CA ASP A 119 -16.95 14.53 12.70
C ASP A 119 -15.59 14.02 12.19
N ILE A 120 -14.70 13.67 13.11
CA ILE A 120 -13.34 13.22 12.82
C ILE A 120 -13.19 11.78 13.29
N GLN A 121 -12.80 10.90 12.37
CA GLN A 121 -12.57 9.49 12.67
C GLN A 121 -11.18 9.31 13.31
N VAL A 122 -11.09 8.51 14.37
CA VAL A 122 -9.82 8.29 15.10
C VAL A 122 -9.42 6.83 14.95
N PHE A 123 -8.19 6.60 14.51
CA PHE A 123 -7.64 5.28 14.24
C PHE A 123 -6.32 5.08 14.98
N VAL A 124 -6.13 3.87 15.51
CA VAL A 124 -4.85 3.39 16.00
C VAL A 124 -4.14 2.64 14.88
N VAL A 125 -2.90 3.02 14.59
CA VAL A 125 -2.13 2.53 13.44
C VAL A 125 -0.84 1.90 13.93
N SER A 126 -0.45 0.80 13.32
CA SER A 126 0.82 0.14 13.63
C SER A 126 2.01 1.06 13.31
N GLU A 127 2.90 1.26 14.28
CA GLU A 127 4.18 1.96 14.08
C GLU A 127 5.32 1.01 13.69
N ALA A 128 5.02 -0.28 13.46
CA ALA A 128 6.03 -1.29 13.14
C ALA A 128 6.90 -0.85 11.95
N GLY A 129 8.20 -0.70 12.17
CA GLY A 129 9.14 -0.24 11.15
C GLY A 129 9.11 1.27 10.84
N ALA A 130 8.31 2.09 11.53
CA ALA A 130 8.28 3.55 11.33
C ALA A 130 9.64 4.19 11.69
N SER A 131 10.29 3.69 12.74
CA SER A 131 11.66 4.09 13.10
C SER A 131 12.67 3.72 12.00
N ILE A 132 12.56 2.53 11.41
CA ILE A 132 13.40 2.10 10.28
C ILE A 132 13.18 2.99 9.06
N TYR A 133 11.92 3.27 8.70
CA TYR A 133 11.59 4.22 7.62
C TYR A 133 12.21 5.59 7.90
N SER A 134 11.98 6.15 9.09
CA SER A 134 12.39 7.53 9.41
C SER A 134 13.91 7.76 9.36
N ALA A 135 14.69 6.71 9.61
CA ALA A 135 16.14 6.69 9.53
C ALA A 135 16.67 6.23 8.15
N SER A 136 15.80 5.85 7.22
CA SER A 136 16.16 5.36 5.89
C SER A 136 16.64 6.48 4.97
N LYS A 137 17.32 6.10 3.88
CA LYS A 137 17.64 7.02 2.78
C LYS A 137 16.38 7.54 2.09
N ILE A 138 15.36 6.70 1.93
CA ILE A 138 14.08 7.06 1.30
C ILE A 138 13.44 8.23 2.06
N ALA A 139 13.32 8.13 3.38
CA ALA A 139 12.71 9.21 4.16
C ALA A 139 13.57 10.48 4.21
N ARG A 140 14.90 10.36 4.15
CA ARG A 140 15.79 11.53 3.99
C ARG A 140 15.63 12.21 2.65
N ASP A 141 15.46 11.45 1.57
CA ASP A 141 15.26 11.99 0.23
C ASP A 141 13.86 12.62 0.10
N GLU A 142 12.81 12.02 0.70
CA GLU A 142 11.46 12.57 0.73
C GLU A 142 11.34 13.83 1.63
N PHE A 143 12.04 13.84 2.76
CA PHE A 143 11.93 14.88 3.80
C PHE A 143 13.32 15.34 4.30
N PRO A 144 14.14 16.00 3.46
CA PRO A 144 15.53 16.33 3.78
C PRO A 144 15.67 17.31 4.94
N ASN A 145 14.72 18.23 5.07
CA ASN A 145 14.76 19.32 6.06
C ASN A 145 14.07 18.99 7.40
N TYR A 146 13.59 17.76 7.57
CA TYR A 146 12.85 17.35 8.76
C TYR A 146 13.63 16.30 9.55
N ASP A 147 13.51 16.34 10.88
CA ASP A 147 14.16 15.37 11.75
C ASP A 147 13.47 13.98 11.71
N VAL A 148 14.12 13.01 12.33
CA VAL A 148 13.67 11.60 12.35
C VAL A 148 12.28 11.41 12.95
N THR A 149 11.90 12.20 13.96
CA THR A 149 10.60 12.06 14.64
C THR A 149 9.46 12.54 13.75
N VAL A 150 9.66 13.64 13.01
CA VAL A 150 8.68 14.13 12.03
C VAL A 150 8.46 13.10 10.93
N ARG A 151 9.53 12.49 10.40
CA ARG A 151 9.43 11.44 9.38
C ARG A 151 8.67 10.22 9.88
N GLY A 152 8.89 9.82 11.14
CA GLY A 152 8.13 8.74 11.78
C GLY A 152 6.63 9.03 11.82
N ALA A 153 6.24 10.21 12.29
CA ALA A 153 4.85 10.65 12.35
C ALA A 153 4.19 10.75 10.96
N VAL A 154 4.94 11.19 9.94
CA VAL A 154 4.45 11.17 8.54
C VAL A 154 4.11 9.74 8.10
N SER A 155 4.97 8.76 8.40
CA SER A 155 4.73 7.37 8.03
C SER A 155 3.46 6.81 8.69
N ILE A 156 3.19 7.17 9.95
CA ILE A 156 1.96 6.79 10.66
C ILE A 156 0.71 7.31 9.90
N GLY A 157 0.72 8.57 9.48
CA GLY A 157 -0.40 9.16 8.74
C GLY A 157 -0.60 8.53 7.37
N ARG A 158 0.49 8.32 6.61
CA ARG A 158 0.44 7.70 5.29
C ARG A 158 -0.01 6.24 5.33
N ARG A 159 0.35 5.50 6.39
CA ARG A 159 -0.16 4.13 6.60
C ARG A 159 -1.67 4.09 6.80
N LEU A 160 -2.27 5.12 7.40
CA LEU A 160 -3.73 5.20 7.50
C LEU A 160 -4.36 5.45 6.13
N GLN A 161 -3.76 6.33 5.32
CA GLN A 161 -4.23 6.63 3.97
C GLN A 161 -4.14 5.40 3.06
N ASP A 162 -2.96 4.76 3.01
CA ASP A 162 -2.68 3.57 2.22
C ASP A 162 -1.56 2.74 2.88
N PRO A 163 -1.90 1.65 3.62
CA PRO A 163 -0.92 0.80 4.27
C PRO A 163 0.09 0.18 3.30
N LEU A 164 -0.39 -0.29 2.15
CA LEU A 164 0.44 -0.99 1.16
C LEU A 164 1.49 -0.04 0.59
N ALA A 165 1.07 1.14 0.10
CA ALA A 165 1.96 2.10 -0.54
C ALA A 165 3.04 2.66 0.41
N GLU A 166 2.77 2.71 1.71
CA GLU A 166 3.72 3.20 2.71
C GLU A 166 4.63 2.09 3.26
N LEU A 167 4.10 0.89 3.55
CA LEU A 167 4.90 -0.21 4.12
C LEU A 167 5.94 -0.78 3.15
N VAL A 168 5.67 -0.76 1.83
CA VAL A 168 6.64 -1.20 0.80
C VAL A 168 7.91 -0.35 0.74
N LYS A 169 7.95 0.80 1.42
CA LYS A 169 9.16 1.64 1.53
C LYS A 169 10.16 1.11 2.57
N ILE A 170 9.78 0.11 3.35
CA ILE A 170 10.60 -0.50 4.40
C ILE A 170 11.03 -1.88 3.93
N GLU A 171 12.26 -2.28 4.24
CA GLU A 171 12.69 -3.67 3.98
C GLU A 171 11.75 -4.63 4.74
N PRO A 172 11.12 -5.63 4.08
CA PRO A 172 10.03 -6.39 4.69
C PRO A 172 10.42 -7.10 5.99
N LYS A 173 11.65 -7.65 6.05
CA LYS A 173 12.21 -8.28 7.26
C LYS A 173 12.45 -7.30 8.43
N SER A 174 12.41 -6.00 8.18
CA SER A 174 12.57 -4.95 9.19
C SER A 174 11.23 -4.42 9.71
N ILE A 175 10.11 -4.86 9.11
CA ILE A 175 8.78 -4.64 9.68
C ILE A 175 8.61 -5.65 10.81
N GLY A 176 8.39 -5.18 12.03
CA GLY A 176 8.17 -6.03 13.19
C GLY A 176 6.82 -6.75 13.08
N VAL A 177 6.84 -8.01 12.68
CA VAL A 177 5.66 -8.84 12.41
C VAL A 177 5.50 -10.02 13.39
N GLY A 178 6.42 -10.15 14.33
CA GLY A 178 6.26 -11.07 15.46
C GLY A 178 7.42 -11.05 16.44
N GLN A 179 7.25 -11.75 17.56
CA GLN A 179 8.30 -11.93 18.56
C GLN A 179 9.39 -12.86 18.03
N TYR A 180 10.63 -12.65 18.46
CA TYR A 180 11.79 -13.48 18.09
C TYR A 180 12.08 -13.55 16.58
N GLN A 181 11.60 -12.56 15.82
CA GLN A 181 11.82 -12.46 14.37
C GLN A 181 13.31 -12.40 13.99
N HIS A 182 14.18 -11.94 14.90
CA HIS A 182 15.63 -11.92 14.68
C HIS A 182 16.32 -13.26 14.98
N ASP A 183 15.61 -14.21 15.59
CA ASP A 183 16.17 -15.49 16.05
C ASP A 183 15.91 -16.66 15.08
N VAL A 184 15.14 -16.42 14.02
CA VAL A 184 14.91 -17.38 12.91
C VAL A 184 15.97 -17.22 11.82
N ASP A 185 16.03 -18.17 10.89
CA ASP A 185 16.82 -18.04 9.67
C ASP A 185 16.44 -16.76 8.88
N GLN A 186 17.37 -15.80 8.86
CA GLN A 186 17.15 -14.47 8.27
C GLN A 186 17.08 -14.50 6.74
N THR A 187 17.67 -15.51 6.09
CA THR A 187 17.61 -15.64 4.63
C THR A 187 16.23 -16.15 4.22
N LYS A 188 15.75 -17.20 4.90
CA LYS A 188 14.38 -17.71 4.69
C LYS A 188 13.33 -16.66 5.01
N LEU A 189 13.49 -15.95 6.14
CA LEU A 189 12.58 -14.87 6.53
C LEU A 189 12.50 -13.79 5.45
N LYS A 190 13.65 -13.28 5.00
CA LYS A 190 13.69 -12.24 3.96
C LYS A 190 12.96 -12.70 2.70
N ASN A 191 13.28 -13.89 2.20
CA ASN A 191 12.70 -14.39 0.95
C ASN A 191 11.18 -14.58 1.06
N GLU A 192 10.68 -15.11 2.18
CA GLU A 192 9.25 -15.30 2.38
C GLU A 192 8.50 -13.96 2.52
N LEU A 193 9.05 -13.01 3.27
CA LEU A 193 8.41 -11.70 3.43
C LEU A 193 8.45 -10.86 2.14
N ASP A 194 9.53 -10.93 1.36
CA ASP A 194 9.60 -10.32 0.03
C ASP A 194 8.51 -10.89 -0.88
N ARG A 195 8.33 -12.22 -0.89
CA ARG A 195 7.26 -12.90 -1.65
C ARG A 195 5.86 -12.47 -1.21
N VAL A 196 5.64 -12.29 0.10
CA VAL A 196 4.36 -11.78 0.62
C VAL A 196 4.09 -10.37 0.09
N VAL A 197 5.09 -9.49 0.08
CA VAL A 197 4.94 -8.13 -0.45
C VAL A 197 4.63 -8.15 -1.95
N GLU A 198 5.40 -8.90 -2.74
CA GLU A 198 5.12 -9.09 -4.17
C GLU A 198 3.69 -9.58 -4.39
N SER A 199 3.27 -10.61 -3.66
CA SER A 199 1.91 -11.15 -3.76
C SER A 199 0.85 -10.09 -3.44
N CYS A 200 1.02 -9.29 -2.38
CA CYS A 200 0.06 -8.25 -2.01
C CYS A 200 0.00 -7.13 -3.05
N VAL A 201 1.15 -6.64 -3.52
CA VAL A 201 1.24 -5.58 -4.54
C VAL A 201 0.57 -6.00 -5.84
N ASN A 202 0.85 -7.21 -6.33
CA ASN A 202 0.26 -7.68 -7.57
C ASN A 202 -1.23 -8.05 -7.42
N THR A 203 -1.67 -8.49 -6.23
CA THR A 203 -3.11 -8.72 -5.97
C THR A 203 -3.90 -7.40 -5.98
N VAL A 204 -3.38 -6.37 -5.32
CA VAL A 204 -4.05 -5.06 -5.24
C VAL A 204 -3.94 -4.28 -6.55
N GLY A 205 -2.87 -4.49 -7.32
CA GLY A 205 -2.56 -3.69 -8.49
C GLY A 205 -2.06 -2.29 -8.12
N VAL A 206 -1.45 -1.61 -9.09
CA VAL A 206 -0.70 -0.38 -8.85
C VAL A 206 -1.05 0.65 -9.91
N ASN A 207 -1.45 1.86 -9.50
CA ASN A 207 -1.68 2.95 -10.44
C ASN A 207 -0.33 3.43 -11.03
N LEU A 208 -0.15 3.22 -12.32
CA LEU A 208 1.09 3.52 -13.05
C LEU A 208 1.49 5.00 -12.98
N ASN A 209 0.51 5.90 -12.90
CA ASN A 209 0.74 7.34 -12.93
C ASN A 209 1.05 7.95 -11.57
N THR A 210 0.68 7.29 -10.46
CA THR A 210 0.87 7.84 -9.11
C THR A 210 1.81 7.02 -8.23
N ALA A 211 1.99 5.73 -8.51
CA ALA A 211 2.77 4.83 -7.67
C ALA A 211 4.23 5.25 -7.49
N SER A 212 4.77 5.02 -6.29
CA SER A 212 6.17 5.30 -5.97
C SER A 212 7.11 4.31 -6.66
N LYS A 213 8.40 4.66 -6.75
CA LYS A 213 9.46 3.74 -7.20
C LYS A 213 9.47 2.45 -6.36
N SER A 214 9.29 2.55 -5.05
CA SER A 214 9.25 1.39 -4.15
C SER A 214 8.08 0.46 -4.49
N LEU A 215 6.88 1.00 -4.65
CA LEU A 215 5.69 0.20 -4.97
C LEU A 215 5.82 -0.48 -6.34
N LEU A 216 6.25 0.27 -7.37
CA LEU A 216 6.48 -0.27 -8.72
C LEU A 216 7.54 -1.37 -8.75
N SER A 217 8.53 -1.34 -7.84
CA SER A 217 9.60 -2.33 -7.82
C SER A 217 9.14 -3.74 -7.45
N TYR A 218 7.99 -3.86 -6.78
CA TYR A 218 7.36 -5.12 -6.39
C TYR A 218 6.34 -5.62 -7.44
N VAL A 219 6.09 -4.88 -8.52
CA VAL A 219 5.25 -5.33 -9.62
C VAL A 219 6.01 -6.39 -10.42
N SER A 220 5.31 -7.48 -10.75
CA SER A 220 5.84 -8.60 -11.52
C SER A 220 6.53 -8.12 -12.80
N GLY A 221 7.77 -8.56 -13.02
CA GLY A 221 8.56 -8.21 -14.21
C GLY A 221 9.18 -6.80 -14.23
N ILE A 222 8.94 -5.95 -13.22
CA ILE A 222 9.45 -4.57 -13.18
C ILE A 222 10.78 -4.47 -12.42
N GLY A 223 10.78 -4.75 -11.11
CA GLY A 223 11.97 -4.62 -10.27
C GLY A 223 12.48 -3.17 -10.13
N GLY A 224 13.56 -3.00 -9.36
CA GLY A 224 14.01 -1.66 -8.93
C GLY A 224 14.46 -0.72 -10.05
N LYS A 225 15.11 -1.23 -11.10
CA LYS A 225 15.65 -0.36 -12.17
C LYS A 225 14.59 0.08 -13.16
N LEU A 226 13.65 -0.80 -13.54
CA LEU A 226 12.54 -0.39 -14.41
C LEU A 226 11.57 0.52 -13.66
N ALA A 227 11.34 0.28 -12.37
CA ALA A 227 10.53 1.19 -11.55
C ALA A 227 11.07 2.64 -11.57
N GLU A 228 12.39 2.81 -11.47
CA GLU A 228 13.04 4.12 -11.64
C GLU A 228 12.80 4.70 -13.04
N ASN A 229 13.03 3.91 -14.08
CA ASN A 229 12.83 4.36 -15.46
C ASN A 229 11.38 4.77 -15.75
N ILE A 230 10.39 4.08 -15.17
CA ILE A 230 8.96 4.40 -15.30
C ILE A 230 8.66 5.77 -14.68
N VAL A 231 9.13 6.00 -13.45
CA VAL A 231 8.94 7.28 -12.73
C VAL A 231 9.65 8.42 -13.48
N ASP A 232 10.88 8.20 -13.94
CA ASP A 232 11.64 9.18 -14.72
C ASP A 232 10.95 9.50 -16.05
N TYR A 233 10.40 8.49 -16.72
CA TYR A 233 9.68 8.65 -17.97
C TYR A 233 8.44 9.52 -17.76
N ARG A 234 7.56 9.19 -16.82
CA ARG A 234 6.32 9.97 -16.59
C ARG A 234 6.61 11.39 -16.09
N THR A 235 7.70 11.59 -15.36
CA THR A 235 8.14 12.92 -14.93
C THR A 235 8.55 13.79 -16.12
N LYS A 236 9.14 13.21 -17.16
CA LYS A 236 9.63 13.93 -18.35
C LYS A 236 8.60 14.04 -19.48
N LYS A 237 7.75 13.03 -19.65
CA LYS A 237 6.82 12.88 -20.79
C LYS A 237 5.36 13.09 -20.41
N GLY A 238 5.04 13.17 -19.13
CA GLY A 238 3.68 13.23 -18.63
C GLY A 238 3.11 11.84 -18.31
N ALA A 239 1.85 11.82 -17.89
CA ALA A 239 1.14 10.60 -17.53
C ALA A 239 0.96 9.65 -18.73
N PHE A 240 0.98 8.34 -18.44
CA PHE A 240 0.61 7.30 -19.41
C PHE A 240 -0.90 7.32 -19.63
N LYS A 241 -1.33 7.15 -20.89
CA LYS A 241 -2.75 7.14 -21.28
C LYS A 241 -3.26 5.73 -21.55
N SER A 242 -2.36 4.84 -21.97
CA SER A 242 -2.61 3.41 -22.09
C SER A 242 -1.50 2.58 -21.46
N ARG A 243 -1.81 1.35 -21.04
CA ARG A 243 -0.80 0.36 -20.63
C ARG A 243 0.28 0.17 -21.69
N HIS A 244 -0.09 0.16 -22.97
CA HIS A 244 0.86 -0.02 -24.06
C HIS A 244 1.93 1.08 -24.13
N ASP A 245 1.65 2.29 -23.65
CA ASP A 245 2.60 3.39 -23.63
C ASP A 245 3.86 3.06 -22.81
N ILE A 246 3.74 2.12 -21.85
CA ILE A 246 4.86 1.70 -21.02
C ILE A 246 5.99 1.01 -21.80
N LEU A 247 5.70 0.48 -22.99
CA LEU A 247 6.72 -0.06 -23.91
C LEU A 247 7.70 1.02 -24.41
N SER A 248 7.33 2.30 -24.27
CA SER A 248 8.22 3.43 -24.57
C SER A 248 9.23 3.71 -23.45
N VAL A 249 9.10 3.05 -22.29
CA VAL A 249 10.04 3.21 -21.17
C VAL A 249 11.37 2.55 -21.51
N PRO A 250 12.50 3.25 -21.36
CA PRO A 250 13.81 2.68 -21.66
C PRO A 250 14.06 1.35 -20.93
N ARG A 251 14.53 0.35 -21.67
CA ARG A 251 14.86 -1.01 -21.21
C ARG A 251 13.67 -1.87 -20.77
N LEU A 252 12.44 -1.36 -20.86
CA LEU A 252 11.25 -2.19 -20.69
C LEU A 252 10.98 -2.93 -22.00
N GLY A 253 11.11 -4.25 -21.96
CA GLY A 253 10.87 -5.12 -23.12
C GLY A 253 9.53 -5.84 -23.05
N ASN A 254 9.15 -6.50 -24.15
CA ASN A 254 7.88 -7.23 -24.27
C ASN A 254 7.65 -8.23 -23.13
N LYS A 255 8.69 -8.92 -22.63
CA LYS A 255 8.54 -9.87 -21.52
C LYS A 255 8.17 -9.16 -20.20
N ALA A 256 8.79 -8.02 -19.90
CA ALA A 256 8.44 -7.25 -18.71
C ALA A 256 7.02 -6.70 -18.80
N PHE A 257 6.61 -6.26 -20.00
CA PHE A 257 5.24 -5.85 -20.27
C PHE A 257 4.24 -7.00 -20.06
N GLU A 258 4.47 -8.17 -20.67
CA GLU A 258 3.63 -9.37 -20.52
C GLU A 258 3.50 -9.82 -19.06
N GLN A 259 4.58 -9.71 -18.26
CA GLN A 259 4.53 -10.11 -16.86
C GLN A 259 3.85 -9.08 -15.94
N GLY A 260 3.90 -7.79 -16.30
CA GLY A 260 3.49 -6.69 -15.42
C GLY A 260 2.18 -6.00 -15.80
N ALA A 261 1.75 -6.08 -17.06
CA ALA A 261 0.70 -5.19 -17.60
C ALA A 261 -0.65 -5.31 -16.88
N ALA A 262 -1.07 -6.52 -16.50
CA ALA A 262 -2.32 -6.73 -15.76
C ALA A 262 -2.32 -6.10 -14.35
N PHE A 263 -1.14 -5.93 -13.76
CA PHE A 263 -0.98 -5.38 -12.40
C PHE A 263 -0.81 -3.86 -12.38
N LEU A 264 -0.59 -3.24 -13.54
CA LEU A 264 -0.43 -1.80 -13.68
C LEU A 264 -1.73 -1.18 -14.15
N ARG A 265 -2.32 -0.27 -13.38
CA ARG A 265 -3.61 0.35 -13.67
C ARG A 265 -3.47 1.79 -14.09
N ILE A 266 -4.36 2.26 -14.94
CA ILE A 266 -4.50 3.66 -15.32
C ILE A 266 -5.94 4.07 -15.05
N LYS A 267 -6.14 4.84 -13.97
CA LYS A 267 -7.44 5.44 -13.68
C LYS A 267 -7.85 6.38 -14.80
N ASP A 268 -9.13 6.36 -15.14
CA ASP A 268 -9.73 7.20 -16.19
C ASP A 268 -9.03 7.09 -17.56
N ALA A 269 -8.53 5.89 -17.89
CA ALA A 269 -7.89 5.61 -19.17
C ALA A 269 -8.85 5.69 -20.36
N GLU A 270 -8.28 5.90 -21.56
CA GLU A 270 -9.05 5.89 -22.82
C GLU A 270 -9.69 4.51 -23.07
N ASN A 271 -8.95 3.43 -22.80
CA ASN A 271 -9.50 2.08 -22.76
C ASN A 271 -9.89 1.74 -21.32
N PRO A 272 -11.18 1.50 -21.01
CA PRO A 272 -11.61 1.27 -19.64
C PRO A 272 -11.07 -0.05 -19.03
N LEU A 273 -10.54 -0.97 -19.84
CA LEU A 273 -9.89 -2.18 -19.34
C LEU A 273 -8.53 -1.91 -18.70
N ASP A 274 -7.90 -0.76 -18.98
CA ASP A 274 -6.61 -0.38 -18.38
C ASP A 274 -6.73 -0.07 -16.88
N ASP A 275 -7.94 0.05 -16.32
CA ASP A 275 -8.21 0.15 -14.88
C ASP A 275 -8.67 -1.18 -14.24
N SER A 276 -8.52 -2.30 -14.97
CA SER A 276 -8.93 -3.64 -14.53
C SER A 276 -7.75 -4.62 -14.49
N ALA A 277 -7.88 -5.77 -13.84
CA ALA A 277 -6.90 -6.86 -13.89
C ALA A 277 -6.92 -7.66 -15.21
N VAL A 278 -7.81 -7.33 -16.17
CA VAL A 278 -7.82 -7.98 -17.48
C VAL A 278 -6.50 -7.70 -18.19
N HIS A 279 -5.77 -8.75 -18.57
CA HIS A 279 -4.52 -8.60 -19.27
C HIS A 279 -4.75 -8.08 -20.71
N PRO A 280 -3.90 -7.19 -21.26
CA PRO A 280 -4.05 -6.68 -22.63
C PRO A 280 -4.18 -7.74 -23.72
N GLU A 281 -3.61 -8.93 -23.52
CA GLU A 281 -3.75 -10.07 -24.46
C GLU A 281 -5.20 -10.55 -24.62
N SER A 282 -6.05 -10.28 -23.64
CA SER A 282 -7.46 -10.69 -23.60
C SER A 282 -8.43 -9.57 -24.01
N TYR A 283 -7.94 -8.38 -24.38
CA TYR A 283 -8.82 -7.25 -24.73
C TYR A 283 -9.72 -7.56 -25.92
N SER A 284 -9.18 -8.22 -26.95
CA SER A 284 -9.93 -8.63 -28.13
C SER A 284 -11.11 -9.57 -27.81
N ILE A 285 -10.96 -10.39 -26.75
CA ILE A 285 -12.03 -11.28 -26.28
C ILE A 285 -13.14 -10.48 -25.64
N VAL A 286 -12.81 -9.51 -24.77
CA VAL A 286 -13.82 -8.65 -24.12
C VAL A 286 -14.53 -7.76 -25.13
N GLU A 287 -13.80 -7.22 -26.11
CA GLU A 287 -14.38 -6.47 -27.22
C GLU A 287 -15.37 -7.31 -28.03
N LYS A 288 -15.04 -8.59 -28.28
CA LYS A 288 -15.94 -9.54 -28.94
C LYS A 288 -17.19 -9.81 -28.11
N MET A 289 -17.03 -10.04 -26.80
CA MET A 289 -18.17 -10.23 -25.88
C MET A 289 -19.14 -9.04 -25.91
N ALA A 290 -18.60 -7.81 -25.88
CA ALA A 290 -19.40 -6.61 -25.96
C ALA A 290 -20.16 -6.52 -27.29
N LYS A 291 -19.45 -6.79 -28.40
CA LYS A 291 -20.02 -6.76 -29.75
C LYS A 291 -21.14 -7.78 -29.94
N ASP A 292 -20.97 -9.01 -29.46
CA ASP A 292 -21.96 -10.08 -29.59
C ASP A 292 -23.26 -9.77 -28.81
N LEU A 293 -23.17 -8.93 -27.77
CA LEU A 293 -24.31 -8.37 -27.04
C LEU A 293 -24.86 -7.05 -27.61
N GLY A 294 -24.23 -6.50 -28.66
CA GLY A 294 -24.59 -5.19 -29.22
C GLY A 294 -24.33 -4.03 -28.25
N LYS A 295 -23.29 -4.14 -27.41
CA LYS A 295 -22.91 -3.19 -26.37
C LYS A 295 -21.46 -2.73 -26.54
N THR A 296 -21.08 -1.68 -25.82
CA THR A 296 -19.68 -1.26 -25.70
C THR A 296 -19.02 -1.94 -24.51
N VAL A 297 -17.68 -2.00 -24.47
CA VAL A 297 -16.94 -2.52 -23.31
C VAL A 297 -17.29 -1.74 -22.03
N LYS A 298 -17.51 -0.43 -22.16
CA LYS A 298 -17.92 0.43 -21.04
C LYS A 298 -19.30 0.06 -20.48
N ASP A 299 -20.20 -0.46 -21.30
CA ASP A 299 -21.53 -0.91 -20.85
C ASP A 299 -21.47 -2.24 -20.09
N LEU A 300 -20.47 -3.09 -20.38
CA LEU A 300 -20.26 -4.36 -19.66
C LEU A 300 -19.70 -4.15 -18.27
N ILE A 301 -18.78 -3.21 -18.12
CA ILE A 301 -18.08 -2.96 -16.86
C ILE A 301 -19.08 -2.54 -15.77
N GLY A 302 -19.07 -3.26 -14.64
CA GLY A 302 -19.98 -3.06 -13.52
C GLY A 302 -21.39 -3.61 -13.75
N ASN A 303 -21.66 -4.24 -14.90
CA ASN A 303 -23.00 -4.72 -15.27
C ASN A 303 -23.11 -6.25 -15.21
N SER A 304 -23.30 -6.77 -13.99
CA SER A 304 -23.46 -8.22 -13.75
C SER A 304 -24.61 -8.84 -14.55
N THR A 305 -25.65 -8.08 -14.91
CA THR A 305 -26.76 -8.60 -15.71
C THR A 305 -26.34 -8.91 -17.14
N LEU A 306 -25.57 -8.02 -17.77
CA LEU A 306 -25.04 -8.25 -19.12
C LEU A 306 -23.96 -9.32 -19.13
N ILE A 307 -23.05 -9.30 -18.15
CA ILE A 307 -21.96 -10.27 -18.06
C ILE A 307 -22.51 -11.70 -17.93
N LYS A 308 -23.57 -11.91 -17.15
CA LYS A 308 -24.23 -13.22 -17.01
C LYS A 308 -24.96 -13.71 -18.25
N GLN A 309 -25.23 -12.84 -19.23
CA GLN A 309 -25.80 -13.23 -20.52
C GLN A 309 -24.75 -13.79 -21.48
N VAL A 310 -23.46 -13.56 -21.21
CA VAL A 310 -22.36 -14.07 -22.02
C VAL A 310 -22.19 -15.56 -21.77
N ASP A 311 -22.39 -16.38 -22.80
CA ASP A 311 -21.97 -17.79 -22.74
C ASP A 311 -20.45 -17.87 -22.90
N LEU A 312 -19.72 -17.91 -21.78
CA LEU A 312 -18.26 -17.91 -21.78
C LEU A 312 -17.67 -19.04 -22.64
N LYS A 313 -18.35 -20.17 -22.78
CA LYS A 313 -17.83 -21.32 -23.56
C LYS A 313 -17.63 -20.98 -25.03
N THR A 314 -18.35 -20.01 -25.58
CA THR A 314 -18.21 -19.59 -26.98
C THR A 314 -16.93 -18.79 -27.25
N TYR A 315 -16.22 -18.38 -26.20
CA TYR A 315 -14.99 -17.58 -26.27
C TYR A 315 -13.73 -18.38 -25.90
N CYS A 316 -13.86 -19.67 -25.59
CA CYS A 316 -12.71 -20.54 -25.40
C CYS A 316 -11.90 -20.66 -26.69
N THR A 317 -10.57 -20.59 -26.58
CA THR A 317 -9.62 -20.81 -27.67
C THR A 317 -8.60 -21.87 -27.25
N GLU A 318 -7.65 -22.21 -28.14
CA GLU A 318 -6.55 -23.11 -27.79
C GLU A 318 -5.66 -22.57 -26.65
N THR A 319 -5.61 -21.24 -26.51
CA THR A 319 -4.75 -20.55 -25.53
C THR A 319 -5.53 -19.99 -24.34
N VAL A 320 -6.84 -19.73 -24.50
CA VAL A 320 -7.70 -19.14 -23.46
C VAL A 320 -8.78 -20.13 -23.06
N GLY A 321 -8.62 -20.68 -21.86
CA GLY A 321 -9.57 -21.63 -21.27
C GLY A 321 -10.68 -20.94 -20.46
N LEU A 322 -11.66 -21.73 -20.03
CA LEU A 322 -12.77 -21.27 -19.21
C LEU A 322 -12.35 -20.56 -17.91
N PRO A 323 -11.33 -21.02 -17.15
CA PRO A 323 -10.92 -20.31 -15.92
C PRO A 323 -10.52 -18.85 -16.16
N THR A 324 -9.80 -18.58 -17.25
CA THR A 324 -9.41 -17.21 -17.63
C THR A 324 -10.64 -16.36 -17.96
N LEU A 325 -11.62 -16.93 -18.66
CA LEU A 325 -12.85 -16.23 -19.00
C LEU A 325 -13.72 -15.96 -17.78
N GLU A 326 -13.76 -16.88 -16.81
CA GLU A 326 -14.43 -16.68 -15.53
C GLU A 326 -13.79 -15.56 -14.72
N ASP A 327 -12.45 -15.48 -14.71
CA ASP A 327 -11.74 -14.40 -14.02
C ASP A 327 -11.92 -13.05 -14.73
N ILE A 328 -11.91 -13.03 -16.06
CA ILE A 328 -12.29 -11.83 -16.83
C ILE A 328 -13.72 -11.40 -16.51
N ALA A 329 -14.67 -12.32 -16.44
CA ALA A 329 -16.06 -11.99 -16.13
C ALA A 329 -16.20 -11.39 -14.72
N LYS A 330 -15.55 -11.98 -13.71
CA LYS A 330 -15.53 -11.44 -12.34
C LYS A 330 -14.89 -10.05 -12.29
N GLU A 331 -13.79 -9.86 -12.99
CA GLU A 331 -13.09 -8.58 -13.07
C GLU A 331 -13.96 -7.51 -13.74
N LEU A 332 -14.70 -7.85 -14.80
CA LEU A 332 -15.65 -6.93 -15.42
C LEU A 332 -16.83 -6.59 -14.50
N GLU A 333 -17.26 -7.50 -13.62
CA GLU A 333 -18.32 -7.20 -12.64
C GLU A 333 -17.86 -6.14 -11.63
N LYS A 334 -16.59 -6.18 -11.20
CA LYS A 334 -15.99 -5.25 -10.24
C LYS A 334 -14.51 -5.00 -10.57
N PRO A 335 -14.20 -4.03 -11.44
CA PRO A 335 -12.82 -3.77 -11.81
C PRO A 335 -11.98 -3.35 -10.61
N GLY A 336 -10.82 -3.98 -10.48
CA GLY A 336 -9.77 -3.60 -9.55
C GLY A 336 -10.05 -3.87 -8.07
N LEU A 337 -11.04 -4.71 -7.75
CA LEU A 337 -11.50 -5.05 -6.40
C LEU A 337 -11.30 -6.52 -6.03
#